data_AF-A0AA88L072-F1
#
_entry.id   AF-A0AA88L072-F1
#
_cell.length_a   1.000
_cell.length_b   1.000
_cell.length_c   1.000
_cell.angle_alpha   90.00
_cell.angle_beta   90.00
_cell.angle_gamma   90.00
#
_symmetry.space_group_name_H-M   'P 1'
#
loop_
_entity.id
_entity.type
_entity.pdbx_description
1 polymer ?
#
loop_
_entity_poly.entity_id
_entity_poly.type
_entity_poly.pdbx_seq_one_letter_code
_entity_poly.pdbx_strand_id
1 'polypeptide(L)'
;MVNWIVHTILRDVNDRSAYYQKTRWQMMFSMKDYIQPCLTPNLCKMLQALQESLQRAHQRLSQKEFLNVWKSVGSRVKKFFFEEIILENIFNEGGAEQLEYDIKNGLLPIFGQYSIRSSLIFSKIQESCLLLKMPVSDAFLLKNLLTRDDPAVSFRLSYAETSEKMQALREHGIYNLSVQNALFVFDRRLTTSL
;
A
#
# COMPACT_ATOMS: atom_id res chain seq x y z
N MET A 1 -17.51 21.25 7.07
CA MET A 1 -17.44 21.30 5.59
C MET A 1 -16.40 20.33 5.02
N VAL A 2 -15.11 20.43 5.38
CA VAL A 2 -14.03 19.53 4.91
C VAL A 2 -14.37 18.03 5.06
N ASN A 3 -14.86 17.60 6.22
CA ASN A 3 -15.22 16.18 6.45
C ASN A 3 -16.31 15.66 5.50
N TRP A 4 -17.29 16.49 5.15
CA TRP A 4 -18.36 16.11 4.23
C TRP A 4 -17.83 15.96 2.80
N ILE A 5 -16.93 16.84 2.37
CA ILE A 5 -16.26 16.73 1.06
C ILE A 5 -15.46 15.44 1.01
N VAL A 6 -14.61 15.19 2.01
CA VAL A 6 -13.80 13.96 2.11
C VAL A 6 -14.69 12.71 2.07
N HIS A 7 -15.77 12.68 2.86
CA HIS A 7 -16.72 11.57 2.87
C HIS A 7 -17.36 11.34 1.49
N THR A 8 -17.79 12.41 0.82
CA THR A 8 -18.43 12.33 -0.50
C THR A 8 -17.47 11.77 -1.55
N ILE A 9 -16.21 12.24 -1.55
CA ILE A 9 -15.17 11.72 -2.47
C ILE A 9 -14.92 10.24 -2.20
N LEU A 10 -14.76 9.84 -0.94
CA LEU A 10 -14.45 8.45 -0.58
C LEU A 10 -15.59 7.49 -0.87
N ARG A 11 -16.84 7.93 -0.72
CA ARG A 11 -18.01 7.14 -1.12
C ARG A 11 -17.94 6.82 -2.62
N ASP A 12 -17.69 7.83 -3.45
CA ASP A 12 -17.62 7.67 -4.92
C ASP A 12 -16.48 6.72 -5.35
N VAL A 13 -15.34 6.80 -4.65
CA VAL A 13 -14.19 5.89 -4.83
C VAL A 13 -14.55 4.46 -4.41
N ASN A 14 -15.15 4.29 -3.24
CA ASN A 14 -15.54 2.97 -2.71
C ASN A 14 -16.58 2.28 -3.59
N ASP A 15 -17.57 3.02 -4.09
CA ASP A 15 -18.60 2.46 -4.98
C ASP A 15 -18.00 1.90 -6.29
N ARG A 16 -16.80 2.37 -6.68
CA ARG A 16 -16.07 1.94 -7.89
C ARG A 16 -14.91 0.97 -7.61
N SER A 17 -14.57 0.71 -6.35
CA SER A 17 -13.42 -0.11 -5.97
C SER A 17 -13.74 -1.62 -5.87
N ALA A 18 -15.02 -1.98 -5.81
CA ALA A 18 -15.48 -3.36 -5.55
C ALA A 18 -14.90 -4.41 -6.52
N TYR A 19 -14.71 -4.08 -7.79
CA TYR A 19 -14.10 -5.00 -8.76
C TYR A 19 -12.59 -5.11 -8.60
N TYR A 20 -11.92 -4.04 -8.18
CA TYR A 20 -10.49 -4.04 -7.91
C TYR A 20 -10.14 -4.88 -6.68
N GLN A 21 -10.96 -4.84 -5.63
CA GLN A 21 -10.84 -5.71 -4.46
C GLN A 21 -10.93 -7.20 -4.80
N LYS A 22 -11.71 -7.57 -5.83
CA LYS A 22 -11.92 -8.97 -6.27
C LYS A 22 -10.87 -9.47 -7.27
N THR A 23 -9.81 -8.68 -7.49
CA THR A 23 -8.72 -9.04 -8.41
C THR A 23 -8.01 -10.31 -7.90
N ARG A 24 -7.74 -11.26 -8.80
CA ARG A 24 -7.06 -12.51 -8.45
C ARG A 24 -5.55 -12.34 -8.46
N TRP A 25 -5.03 -11.61 -7.48
CA TRP A 25 -3.62 -11.24 -7.36
C TRP A 25 -2.66 -12.45 -7.41
N GLN A 26 -3.05 -13.58 -6.84
CA GLN A 26 -2.28 -14.83 -6.85
C GLN A 26 -2.22 -15.54 -8.21
N MET A 27 -3.03 -15.12 -9.19
CA MET A 27 -3.10 -15.70 -10.54
C MET A 27 -2.52 -14.76 -11.61
N MET A 28 -1.92 -13.65 -11.21
CA MET A 28 -1.36 -12.68 -12.17
C MET A 28 -0.06 -13.20 -12.77
N PHE A 29 0.13 -12.98 -14.06
CA PHE A 29 1.38 -13.24 -14.77
C PHE A 29 2.47 -12.27 -14.34
N SER A 30 3.75 -12.65 -14.52
CA SER A 30 4.86 -11.73 -14.25
C SER A 30 4.79 -10.54 -15.21
N MET A 31 5.24 -9.37 -14.76
CA MET A 31 5.35 -8.19 -15.62
C MET A 31 6.24 -8.43 -16.85
N LYS A 32 7.16 -9.39 -16.77
CA LYS A 32 8.05 -9.79 -17.89
C LYS A 32 7.29 -10.49 -19.02
N ASP A 33 6.11 -11.03 -18.74
CA ASP A 33 5.28 -11.76 -19.72
C ASP A 33 4.40 -10.80 -20.55
N TYR A 34 4.34 -9.51 -20.19
CA TYR A 34 3.54 -8.51 -20.90
C TYR A 34 4.35 -7.82 -22.00
N ILE A 35 3.71 -7.59 -23.15
CA ILE A 35 4.26 -6.75 -24.23
C ILE A 35 4.43 -5.31 -23.74
N GLN A 36 3.47 -4.82 -22.95
CA GLN A 36 3.51 -3.53 -22.30
C GLN A 36 2.72 -3.60 -20.98
N PRO A 37 3.30 -3.18 -19.85
CA PRO A 37 2.57 -3.14 -18.59
C PRO A 37 1.45 -2.09 -18.65
N CYS A 38 0.31 -2.40 -18.05
CA CYS A 38 -0.85 -1.50 -17.98
C CYS A 38 -1.47 -1.53 -16.59
N LEU A 39 -2.29 -0.54 -16.28
CA LEU A 39 -3.06 -0.52 -15.04
C LEU A 39 -4.06 -1.67 -15.04
N THR A 40 -4.30 -2.26 -13.86
CA THR A 40 -5.37 -3.24 -13.69
C THR A 40 -6.69 -2.61 -14.19
N PRO A 41 -7.41 -3.22 -15.16
CA PRO A 41 -8.58 -2.58 -15.77
C PRO A 41 -9.66 -2.16 -14.77
N ASN A 42 -9.82 -2.94 -13.69
CA ASN A 42 -10.78 -2.66 -12.62
C ASN A 42 -10.39 -1.46 -11.72
N LEU A 43 -9.12 -1.03 -11.76
CA LEU A 43 -8.62 0.12 -11.01
C LEU A 43 -8.99 1.45 -11.68
N CYS A 44 -9.03 1.48 -13.01
CA CYS A 44 -9.16 2.71 -13.80
C CYS A 44 -10.40 3.53 -13.42
N LYS A 45 -11.55 2.88 -13.20
CA LYS A 45 -12.80 3.57 -12.80
C LYS A 45 -12.68 4.26 -11.45
N MET A 46 -12.02 3.62 -10.48
CA MET A 46 -11.78 4.17 -9.16
C MET A 46 -10.82 5.37 -9.22
N LEU A 47 -9.75 5.26 -10.01
CA LEU A 47 -8.76 6.33 -10.19
C LEU A 47 -9.35 7.55 -10.90
N GLN A 48 -10.16 7.34 -11.93
CA GLN A 48 -10.84 8.44 -12.63
C GLN A 48 -11.76 9.21 -11.67
N ALA A 49 -12.59 8.51 -10.90
CA ALA A 49 -13.47 9.15 -9.92
C ALA A 49 -12.70 9.94 -8.86
N LEU A 50 -11.56 9.41 -8.40
CA LEU A 50 -10.68 10.08 -7.47
C LEU A 50 -10.06 11.35 -8.08
N GLN A 51 -9.55 11.26 -9.31
CA GLN A 51 -8.94 12.39 -10.02
C GLN A 51 -9.94 13.52 -10.25
N GLU A 52 -11.10 13.22 -10.81
CA GLU A 52 -12.15 14.22 -11.07
C GLU A 52 -12.61 14.90 -9.77
N SER A 53 -12.75 14.12 -8.70
CA SER A 53 -13.18 14.63 -7.40
C SER A 53 -12.16 15.55 -6.76
N LEU A 54 -10.88 15.19 -6.81
CA LEU A 54 -9.80 16.06 -6.32
C LEU A 54 -9.66 17.32 -7.17
N GLN A 55 -9.80 17.23 -8.49
CA GLN A 55 -9.78 18.38 -9.39
C GLN A 55 -10.93 19.34 -9.09
N ARG A 56 -12.17 18.83 -8.92
CA ARG A 56 -13.33 19.65 -8.53
C ARG A 56 -13.12 20.32 -7.17
N ALA A 57 -12.54 19.62 -6.19
CA ALA A 57 -12.22 20.20 -4.89
C ALA A 57 -11.17 21.31 -5.01
N HIS A 58 -10.12 21.09 -5.80
CA HIS A 58 -9.05 22.07 -6.03
C HIS A 58 -9.58 23.36 -6.67
N GLN A 59 -10.53 23.25 -7.61
CA GLN A 59 -11.12 24.40 -8.29
C GLN A 59 -12.07 25.23 -7.41
N ARG A 60 -12.61 24.65 -6.33
CA ARG A 60 -13.70 25.26 -5.52
C ARG A 60 -13.28 25.67 -4.12
N LEU A 61 -12.14 25.19 -3.63
CA LEU A 61 -11.67 25.44 -2.28
C LEU A 61 -10.47 26.38 -2.29
N SER A 62 -10.26 27.10 -1.19
CA SER A 62 -8.98 27.77 -0.98
C SER A 62 -7.85 26.73 -0.90
N GLN A 63 -6.62 27.13 -1.24
CA GLN A 63 -5.46 26.23 -1.20
C GLN A 63 -5.30 25.51 0.14
N LYS A 64 -5.52 26.23 1.25
CA LYS A 64 -5.41 25.66 2.60
C LYS A 64 -6.46 24.58 2.86
N GLU A 65 -7.71 24.84 2.47
CA GLU A 65 -8.81 23.88 2.63
C GLU A 65 -8.64 22.66 1.72
N PHE A 66 -8.23 22.89 0.47
CA PHE A 66 -7.94 21.82 -0.47
C PHE A 66 -6.83 20.91 0.05
N LEU A 67 -5.72 21.45 0.55
CA LEU A 67 -4.63 20.62 1.09
C LEU A 67 -5.09 19.76 2.29
N ASN A 68 -6.04 20.24 3.09
CA ASN A 68 -6.64 19.45 4.16
C ASN A 68 -7.51 18.31 3.62
N VAL A 69 -8.33 18.57 2.59
CA VAL A 69 -9.12 17.54 1.88
C VAL A 69 -8.18 16.52 1.24
N TRP A 70 -7.19 16.98 0.47
CA TRP A 70 -6.23 16.16 -0.25
C TRP A 70 -5.45 15.21 0.68
N LYS A 71 -4.92 15.72 1.81
CA LYS A 71 -4.26 14.86 2.82
C LYS A 71 -5.21 13.83 3.42
N SER A 72 -6.44 14.24 3.73
CA SER A 72 -7.44 13.36 4.36
C SER A 72 -7.89 12.25 3.41
N VAL A 73 -8.14 12.58 2.14
CA VAL A 73 -8.47 11.62 1.09
C VAL A 73 -7.28 10.68 0.87
N GLY A 74 -6.05 11.21 0.74
CA GLY A 74 -4.84 10.39 0.55
C GLY A 74 -4.62 9.40 1.69
N SER A 75 -4.80 9.83 2.95
CA SER A 75 -4.70 8.96 4.11
C SER A 75 -5.73 7.82 4.09
N ARG A 76 -6.95 8.10 3.65
CA ARG A 76 -8.05 7.11 3.56
C ARG A 76 -7.88 6.15 2.39
N VAL A 77 -7.42 6.64 1.24
CA VAL A 77 -7.08 5.79 0.09
C VAL A 77 -5.90 4.90 0.43
N LYS A 78 -4.85 5.42 1.07
CA LYS A 78 -3.75 4.60 1.60
C LYS A 78 -4.25 3.50 2.53
N LYS A 79 -5.19 3.83 3.44
CA LYS A 79 -5.80 2.87 4.35
C LYS A 79 -6.53 1.77 3.58
N PHE A 80 -7.33 2.13 2.57
CA PHE A 80 -7.98 1.18 1.66
C PHE A 80 -6.98 0.23 1.00
N PHE A 81 -5.92 0.74 0.37
CA PHE A 81 -4.91 -0.11 -0.29
C PHE A 81 -4.20 -1.04 0.72
N PHE A 82 -3.90 -0.55 1.92
CA PHE A 82 -3.26 -1.38 2.94
C PHE A 82 -4.22 -2.45 3.48
N GLU A 83 -5.38 -2.03 4.00
CA GLU A 83 -6.28 -2.92 4.74
C GLU A 83 -7.13 -3.78 3.82
N GLU A 84 -7.68 -3.25 2.73
CA GLU A 84 -8.67 -3.97 1.91
C GLU A 84 -8.06 -4.63 0.67
N ILE A 85 -6.85 -4.24 0.26
CA ILE A 85 -6.16 -4.82 -0.89
C ILE A 85 -5.00 -5.70 -0.42
N ILE A 86 -4.02 -5.13 0.29
CA ILE A 86 -2.84 -5.90 0.70
C ILE A 86 -3.20 -6.95 1.74
N LEU A 87 -3.88 -6.58 2.83
CA LEU A 87 -4.10 -7.52 3.93
C LEU A 87 -5.18 -8.59 3.64
N GLU A 88 -6.11 -8.34 2.72
CA GLU A 88 -7.20 -9.27 2.38
C GLU A 88 -6.89 -10.20 1.20
N ASN A 89 -5.72 -10.08 0.56
CA ASN A 89 -5.38 -10.87 -0.63
C ASN A 89 -4.07 -11.63 -0.48
N ILE A 90 -3.91 -12.68 -1.30
CA ILE A 90 -2.65 -13.40 -1.46
C ILE A 90 -2.03 -13.01 -2.80
N PHE A 91 -0.72 -12.80 -2.81
CA PHE A 91 0.03 -12.30 -3.96
C PHE A 91 1.09 -13.33 -4.37
N ASN A 92 1.13 -13.67 -5.66
CA ASN A 92 2.34 -14.21 -6.26
C ASN A 92 3.27 -13.04 -6.69
N GLU A 93 4.42 -13.35 -7.30
CA GLU A 93 5.36 -12.32 -7.76
C GLU A 93 4.69 -11.34 -8.74
N GLY A 94 4.00 -11.84 -9.77
CA GLY A 94 3.32 -11.01 -10.77
C GLY A 94 2.23 -10.11 -10.19
N GLY A 95 1.46 -10.59 -9.21
CA GLY A 95 0.45 -9.81 -8.51
C GLY A 95 1.05 -8.70 -7.66
N ALA A 96 2.18 -8.97 -7.01
CA ALA A 96 2.91 -7.95 -6.26
C ALA A 96 3.52 -6.88 -7.19
N GLU A 97 4.03 -7.29 -8.35
CA GLU A 97 4.51 -6.37 -9.40
C GLU A 97 3.37 -5.50 -9.96
N GLN A 98 2.21 -6.08 -10.24
CA GLN A 98 1.02 -5.36 -10.70
C GLN A 98 0.51 -4.36 -9.67
N LEU A 99 0.45 -4.73 -8.39
CA LEU A 99 0.03 -3.81 -7.34
C LEU A 99 0.99 -2.62 -7.24
N GLU A 100 2.30 -2.86 -7.32
CA GLU A 100 3.28 -1.78 -7.32
C GLU A 100 3.11 -0.87 -8.55
N TYR A 101 2.88 -1.46 -9.73
CA TYR A 101 2.66 -0.72 -10.97
C TYR A 101 1.41 0.17 -10.86
N ASP A 102 0.31 -0.38 -10.36
CA ASP A 102 -0.95 0.31 -10.14
C ASP A 102 -0.79 1.50 -9.18
N ILE A 103 -0.01 1.34 -8.12
CA ILE A 103 0.30 2.43 -7.18
C ILE A 103 1.18 3.48 -7.85
N LYS A 104 2.28 3.08 -8.49
CA LYS A 104 3.28 4.00 -9.06
C LYS A 104 2.77 4.78 -10.27
N ASN A 105 2.00 4.14 -11.14
CA ASN A 105 1.56 4.70 -12.42
C ASN A 105 0.10 5.14 -12.41
N GLY A 106 -0.70 4.72 -11.42
CA GLY A 106 -2.09 5.12 -11.28
C GLY A 106 -2.29 6.08 -10.11
N LEU A 107 -2.03 5.61 -8.89
CA LEU A 107 -2.36 6.36 -7.67
C LEU A 107 -1.44 7.57 -7.44
N LEU A 108 -0.11 7.36 -7.46
CA LEU A 108 0.85 8.42 -7.15
C LEU A 108 0.75 9.62 -8.11
N PRO A 109 0.58 9.46 -9.43
CA PRO A 109 0.46 10.59 -10.34
C PRO A 109 -0.74 11.50 -10.04
N ILE A 110 -1.87 10.94 -9.58
CA ILE A 110 -3.06 11.73 -9.19
C ILE A 110 -2.73 12.65 -8.01
N PHE A 111 -2.07 12.12 -6.97
CA PHE A 111 -1.72 12.93 -5.80
C PHE A 111 -0.52 13.84 -6.05
N GLY A 112 0.41 13.42 -6.92
CA GLY A 112 1.62 14.15 -7.29
C GLY A 112 1.35 15.49 -7.98
N GLN A 113 0.20 15.63 -8.67
CA GLN A 113 -0.23 16.88 -9.30
C GLN A 113 -0.33 18.06 -8.32
N TYR A 114 -0.57 17.78 -7.05
CA TYR A 114 -0.84 18.81 -6.04
C TYR A 114 0.29 18.99 -5.02
N SER A 115 1.15 17.99 -4.87
CA SER A 115 2.31 18.08 -3.98
C SER A 115 3.35 17.00 -4.29
N ILE A 116 4.62 17.42 -4.33
CA ILE A 116 5.80 16.53 -4.40
C ILE A 116 5.87 15.63 -3.16
N ARG A 117 5.29 16.05 -2.03
CA ARG A 117 5.24 15.27 -0.77
C ARG A 117 4.14 14.20 -0.75
N SER A 118 3.43 13.99 -1.86
CA SER A 118 2.42 12.94 -2.02
C SER A 118 2.97 11.54 -1.70
N SER A 119 4.20 11.25 -2.11
CA SER A 119 4.88 9.98 -1.84
C SER A 119 4.94 9.65 -0.35
N LEU A 120 5.14 10.64 0.52
CA LEU A 120 5.19 10.45 1.97
C LEU A 120 3.85 9.98 2.55
N ILE A 121 2.72 10.30 1.90
CA ILE A 121 1.42 9.79 2.31
C ILE A 121 1.39 8.28 2.05
N PHE A 122 1.90 7.82 0.92
CA PHE A 122 1.78 6.44 0.45
C PHE A 122 2.97 5.54 0.81
N SER A 123 3.92 6.03 1.61
CA SER A 123 5.12 5.28 2.03
C SER A 123 4.78 3.89 2.56
N LYS A 124 3.76 3.78 3.43
CA LYS A 124 3.31 2.49 4.00
C LYS A 124 2.96 1.44 2.93
N ILE A 125 2.23 1.83 1.88
CA ILE A 125 1.82 0.89 0.81
C ILE A 125 2.96 0.63 -0.18
N GLN A 126 3.84 1.61 -0.40
CA GLN A 126 5.06 1.41 -1.20
C GLN A 126 6.00 0.42 -0.52
N GLU A 127 6.23 0.57 0.78
CA GLU A 127 7.02 -0.37 1.59
C GLU A 127 6.38 -1.75 1.66
N SER A 128 5.05 -1.83 1.72
CA SER A 128 4.36 -3.13 1.64
C SER A 128 4.63 -3.82 0.31
N CYS A 129 4.66 -3.08 -0.81
CA CYS A 129 5.05 -3.64 -2.11
C CYS A 129 6.52 -4.11 -2.15
N LEU A 130 7.43 -3.44 -1.44
CA LEU A 130 8.80 -3.91 -1.29
C LEU A 130 8.84 -5.27 -0.58
N LEU A 131 8.10 -5.42 0.52
CA LEU A 131 8.01 -6.68 1.26
C LEU A 131 7.36 -7.80 0.43
N LEU A 132 6.32 -7.51 -0.34
CA LEU A 132 5.64 -8.51 -1.18
C LEU A 132 6.56 -9.05 -2.29
N LYS A 133 7.42 -8.19 -2.86
CA LYS A 133 8.33 -8.55 -3.97
C LYS A 133 9.73 -8.95 -3.53
N MET A 134 10.05 -8.86 -2.25
CA MET A 134 11.39 -9.17 -1.72
C MET A 134 11.80 -10.59 -2.14
N PRO A 135 13.09 -10.86 -2.47
CA PRO A 135 13.54 -12.22 -2.81
C PRO A 135 13.15 -13.25 -1.74
N VAL A 136 12.87 -14.49 -2.15
CA VAL A 136 12.37 -15.53 -1.23
C VAL A 136 13.34 -15.78 -0.07
N SER A 137 14.66 -15.78 -0.33
CA SER A 137 15.71 -15.92 0.69
C SER A 137 15.63 -14.82 1.73
N ASP A 138 15.57 -13.57 1.27
CA ASP A 138 15.62 -12.38 2.12
C ASP A 138 14.34 -12.27 2.94
N ALA A 139 13.19 -12.56 2.31
CA ALA A 139 11.91 -12.61 2.96
C ALA A 139 11.86 -13.67 4.06
N PHE A 140 12.42 -14.85 3.81
CA PHE A 140 12.50 -15.91 4.80
C PHE A 140 13.37 -15.50 6.00
N LEU A 141 14.58 -14.97 5.74
CA LEU A 141 15.51 -14.54 6.79
C LEU A 141 14.92 -13.39 7.63
N LEU A 142 14.40 -12.36 6.98
CA LEU A 142 13.81 -11.21 7.66
C LEU A 142 12.56 -11.63 8.44
N LYS A 143 11.64 -12.39 7.85
CA LYS A 143 10.45 -12.87 8.58
C LYS A 143 10.85 -13.69 9.80
N ASN A 144 11.80 -14.61 9.68
CA ASN A 144 12.28 -15.40 10.81
C ASN A 144 12.88 -14.50 11.91
N LEU A 145 13.68 -13.49 11.56
CA LEU A 145 14.21 -12.55 12.54
C LEU A 145 13.10 -11.78 13.26
N LEU A 146 12.06 -11.35 12.53
CA LEU A 146 10.94 -10.59 13.10
C LEU A 146 10.04 -11.46 14.00
N THR A 147 9.94 -12.77 13.72
CA THR A 147 9.13 -13.74 14.48
C THR A 147 9.90 -14.42 15.62
N ARG A 148 11.21 -14.22 15.74
CA ARG A 148 11.98 -14.71 16.89
C ARG A 148 11.42 -14.08 18.16
N ASP A 149 10.65 -14.85 18.92
CA ASP A 149 10.26 -14.53 20.28
C ASP A 149 11.25 -15.24 21.21
N ASP A 150 11.98 -14.49 22.03
CA ASP A 150 12.78 -15.09 23.09
C ASP A 150 11.85 -15.50 24.24
N PRO A 151 11.73 -16.80 24.57
CA PRO A 151 10.87 -17.26 25.66
C PRO A 151 11.14 -16.57 27.00
N ALA A 152 12.38 -16.14 27.24
CA ALA A 152 12.80 -15.42 28.45
C ALA A 152 12.29 -13.96 28.51
N VAL A 153 11.87 -13.39 27.38
CA VAL A 153 11.49 -11.98 27.19
C VAL A 153 9.97 -11.83 26.96
N SER A 154 9.25 -12.95 26.84
CA SER A 154 7.83 -13.03 26.43
C SER A 154 6.82 -12.24 27.28
N PHE A 155 7.20 -11.75 28.46
CA PHE A 155 6.33 -10.90 29.29
C PHE A 155 6.58 -9.39 29.14
N ARG A 156 7.71 -8.99 28.53
CA ARG A 156 8.04 -7.61 28.13
C ARG A 156 9.01 -7.67 26.97
N LEU A 157 8.56 -7.45 25.73
CA LEU A 157 9.48 -7.14 24.62
C LEU A 157 10.45 -6.06 25.12
N SER A 158 11.74 -6.40 25.21
CA SER A 158 12.70 -5.40 25.64
C SER A 158 12.77 -4.30 24.57
N TYR A 159 12.99 -3.06 24.99
CA TYR A 159 13.20 -1.94 24.04
C TYR A 159 14.32 -2.27 23.03
N ALA A 160 15.33 -3.04 23.45
CA ALA A 160 16.43 -3.47 22.60
C ALA A 160 15.97 -4.41 21.48
N GLU A 161 15.16 -5.42 21.79
CA GLU A 161 14.64 -6.39 20.80
C GLU A 161 13.71 -5.71 19.78
N THR A 162 12.85 -4.80 20.26
CA THR A 162 12.01 -4.00 19.36
C THR A 162 12.86 -3.10 18.46
N SER A 163 13.95 -2.54 19.00
CA SER A 163 14.89 -1.72 18.22
C SER A 163 15.62 -2.53 17.15
N GLU A 164 16.06 -3.76 17.46
CA GLU A 164 16.71 -4.66 16.50
C GLU A 164 15.78 -5.03 15.34
N LYS A 165 14.56 -5.48 15.65
CA LYS A 165 13.55 -5.83 14.63
C LYS A 165 13.21 -4.62 13.74
N MET A 166 13.12 -3.42 14.32
CA MET A 166 12.92 -2.18 13.56
C MET A 166 14.14 -1.79 12.73
N GLN A 167 15.36 -2.03 13.22
CA GLN A 167 16.59 -1.76 12.48
C GLN A 167 16.72 -2.68 11.27
N ALA A 168 16.43 -3.96 11.43
CA ALA A 168 16.40 -4.92 10.33
C ALA A 168 15.41 -4.52 9.23
N LEU A 169 14.23 -4.00 9.59
CA LEU A 169 13.28 -3.42 8.63
C LEU A 169 13.90 -2.23 7.87
N ARG A 170 14.58 -1.31 8.56
CA ARG A 170 15.20 -0.13 7.95
C ARG A 170 16.31 -0.48 6.97
N GLU A 171 17.09 -1.52 7.25
CA GLU A 171 18.13 -2.04 6.35
C GLU A 171 17.55 -2.55 5.03
N HIS A 172 16.28 -2.95 5.03
CA HIS A 172 15.53 -3.35 3.84
C HIS A 172 14.67 -2.21 3.25
N GLY A 173 14.90 -0.96 3.69
CA GLY A 173 14.19 0.21 3.19
C GLY A 173 12.77 0.39 3.74
N ILE A 174 12.43 -0.27 4.86
CA ILE A 174 11.12 -0.21 5.50
C ILE A 174 11.18 0.70 6.74
N TYR A 175 10.59 1.89 6.64
CA TYR A 175 10.66 2.94 7.66
C TYR A 175 9.31 3.29 8.30
N ASN A 176 8.20 2.95 7.64
CA ASN A 176 6.84 3.38 7.96
C ASN A 176 5.90 2.21 8.33
N LEU A 177 6.34 0.95 8.21
CA LEU A 177 5.66 -0.21 8.75
C LEU A 177 6.15 -0.55 10.17
N SER A 178 5.22 -0.96 11.03
CA SER A 178 5.56 -1.64 12.28
C SER A 178 5.95 -3.09 11.99
N VAL A 179 6.70 -3.72 12.91
CA VAL A 179 7.05 -5.15 12.87
C VAL A 179 5.82 -6.02 12.61
N GLN A 180 4.73 -5.80 13.36
CA GLN A 180 3.49 -6.55 13.19
C GLN A 180 2.88 -6.39 11.80
N ASN A 181 2.83 -5.17 11.27
CA ASN A 181 2.31 -4.94 9.91
C ASN A 181 3.21 -5.58 8.85
N ALA A 182 4.53 -5.56 9.05
CA ALA A 182 5.47 -6.22 8.14
C ALA A 182 5.24 -7.75 8.11
N LEU A 183 5.04 -8.36 9.28
CA LEU A 183 4.70 -9.78 9.40
C LEU A 183 3.38 -10.11 8.70
N PHE A 184 2.33 -9.30 8.91
CA PHE A 184 1.07 -9.49 8.20
C PHE A 184 1.24 -9.39 6.69
N VAL A 185 2.04 -8.45 6.18
CA VAL A 185 2.34 -8.35 4.75
C VAL A 185 3.10 -9.58 4.24
N PHE A 186 4.06 -10.11 5.01
CA PHE A 186 4.74 -11.36 4.65
C PHE A 186 3.77 -12.55 4.55
N ASP A 187 2.75 -12.61 5.41
CA ASP A 187 1.72 -13.65 5.37
C ASP A 187 0.77 -13.54 4.16
N ARG A 188 0.91 -12.50 3.34
CA ARG A 188 0.16 -12.33 2.09
C ARG A 188 0.92 -12.85 0.87
N ARG A 189 2.17 -13.29 1.04
CA ARG A 189 2.96 -13.83 -0.07
C ARG A 189 2.62 -15.28 -0.32
N LEU A 190 2.42 -15.63 -1.58
CA LEU A 190 2.36 -17.01 -2.04
C LEU A 190 3.79 -17.56 -2.11
N THR A 191 4.24 -18.19 -1.04
CA THR A 191 5.50 -18.95 -1.06
C THR A 191 5.23 -20.34 -1.62
N THR A 192 5.59 -20.57 -2.89
CA THR A 192 5.78 -21.95 -3.36
C THR A 192 6.95 -22.54 -2.58
N SER A 193 6.67 -23.57 -1.78
CA SER A 193 7.68 -24.38 -1.11
C SER A 193 8.73 -24.81 -2.13
N LEU A 194 10.00 -24.51 -1.87
CA LEU A 194 11.13 -25.11 -2.59
C LEU A 194 11.17 -26.61 -2.31
#